data_AF-A0A961IW28-F1
#
_entry.id   AF-A0A961IW28-F1
#
_cell.length_a   1.000
_cell.length_b   1.000
_cell.length_c   1.000
_cell.angle_alpha   90.00
_cell.angle_beta   90.00
_cell.angle_gamma   90.00
#
_symmetry.space_group_name_H-M   'P 1'
#
loop_
_entity.id
_entity.type
_entity.pdbx_description
1 polymer ?
#
loop_
_entity_poly.entity_id
_entity_poly.type
_entity_poly.pdbx_seq_one_letter_code
_entity_poly.pdbx_strand_id
1 'polypeptide(L)' 'PVGATLVGEDAGEQIAFWALALSARLKMSAVAGTVLPYPTRAELSKRAAGAYFSPRLFGNLWVKRVVRAVQRFVP' A
#
# COMPACT_ATOMS: atom_id res chain seq x y z
N PRO A 1 9.97 -0.05 -1.67
CA PRO A 1 10.14 0.02 -0.20
C PRO A 1 11.62 0.31 0.08
N VAL A 2 11.95 1.02 1.15
CA VAL A 2 13.35 1.20 1.60
C VAL A 2 13.74 0.20 2.68
N GLY A 3 12.76 -0.36 3.39
CA GLY A 3 12.90 -1.42 4.38
C GLY A 3 11.51 -1.84 4.88
N ALA A 4 11.44 -2.96 5.61
CA ALA A 4 10.22 -3.42 6.25
C ALA A 4 10.56 -4.04 7.61
N THR A 5 9.70 -3.81 8.59
CA THR A 5 9.80 -4.40 9.94
C THR A 5 8.41 -4.87 10.34
N LEU A 6 8.31 -6.10 10.82
CA LEU A 6 7.06 -6.72 11.25
C LEU A 6 7.21 -7.17 12.70
N VAL A 7 6.18 -6.93 13.50
CA VAL A 7 6.08 -7.37 14.90
C VAL A 7 4.71 -8.01 15.09
N GLY A 8 4.70 -9.20 15.68
CA GLY A 8 3.50 -9.99 15.89
C GLY A 8 3.76 -11.48 15.73
N GLU A 9 2.70 -12.26 15.93
CA GLU A 9 2.73 -13.71 15.74
C GLU A 9 2.86 -14.04 14.23
N ASP A 10 3.68 -15.03 13.91
CA ASP A 10 4.12 -15.38 12.54
C ASP A 10 4.80 -14.25 11.75
N ALA A 11 5.35 -13.23 12.42
CA ALA A 11 6.06 -12.15 11.73
C ALA A 11 7.28 -12.66 10.91
N GLY A 12 7.94 -13.72 11.40
CA GLY A 12 9.06 -14.36 10.70
C GLY A 12 8.68 -15.02 9.37
N GLU A 13 7.47 -15.54 9.25
CA GLU A 13 6.97 -16.11 7.99
C GLU A 13 6.48 -15.01 7.03
N GLN A 14 5.90 -13.94 7.57
CA GLN A 14 5.40 -12.82 6.77
C GLN A 14 6.51 -11.91 6.22
N ILE A 15 7.65 -11.78 6.91
CA ILE A 15 8.75 -10.92 6.46
C ILE A 15 9.39 -11.45 5.16
N ALA A 16 9.28 -12.75 4.88
CA ALA A 16 9.80 -13.35 3.64
C ALA A 16 9.20 -12.70 2.37
N PHE A 17 7.91 -12.34 2.42
CA PHE A 17 7.25 -11.61 1.33
C PHE A 17 7.88 -10.22 1.10
N TRP A 18 8.19 -9.50 2.18
CA TRP A 18 8.85 -8.20 2.10
C TRP A 18 10.32 -8.29 1.68
N ALA A 19 11.01 -9.36 2.08
CA ALA A 19 12.37 -9.65 1.64
C ALA A 19 12.42 -9.86 0.11
N LEU A 20 11.48 -10.63 -0.45
CA LEU A 20 11.33 -10.79 -1.91
C LEU A 20 11.01 -9.45 -2.59
N ALA A 21 10.07 -8.69 -2.02
CA ALA A 21 9.71 -7.39 -2.59
C ALA A 21 10.89 -6.41 -2.61
N LEU A 22 11.77 -6.46 -1.62
CA LEU A 22 12.99 -5.66 -1.55
C LEU A 22 14.07 -6.17 -2.52
N SER A 23 14.33 -7.49 -2.56
CA SER A 23 15.36 -8.07 -3.44
C SER A 23 15.03 -7.85 -4.91
N ALA A 24 13.77 -7.99 -5.30
CA ALA A 24 13.27 -7.74 -6.65
C ALA A 24 12.98 -6.25 -6.93
N ARG A 25 13.28 -5.34 -5.98
CA ARG A 25 13.03 -3.88 -6.09
C ARG A 25 11.60 -3.55 -6.55
N LEU A 26 10.61 -4.28 -6.05
CA LEU A 26 9.22 -4.11 -6.47
C LEU A 26 8.70 -2.72 -6.11
N LYS A 27 7.93 -2.14 -7.04
CA LYS A 27 7.17 -0.91 -6.77
C LYS A 27 6.09 -1.22 -5.73
N MET A 28 5.80 -0.26 -4.85
CA MET A 28 4.80 -0.47 -3.81
C MET A 28 3.39 -0.72 -4.38
N SER A 29 3.13 -0.26 -5.61
CA SER A 29 1.89 -0.51 -6.34
C SER A 29 1.72 -1.98 -6.70
N ALA A 30 2.82 -2.69 -7.00
CA ALA A 30 2.80 -4.12 -7.26
C ALA A 30 2.45 -4.90 -5.99
N VAL A 31 3.00 -4.47 -4.84
CA VAL A 31 2.69 -5.06 -3.52
C VAL A 31 1.22 -4.86 -3.16
N ALA A 32 0.68 -3.65 -3.34
CA ALA A 32 -0.74 -3.36 -3.10
C ALA A 32 -1.69 -4.11 -4.05
N GLY A 33 -1.23 -4.39 -5.29
CA GLY A 33 -1.98 -5.12 -6.30
C GLY A 33 -2.06 -6.64 -6.09
N THR A 34 -1.25 -7.19 -5.18
CA THR A 34 -1.28 -8.64 -4.88
C THR A 34 -2.65 -9.08 -4.35
N VAL A 35 -3.11 -10.27 -4.79
CA VAL A 35 -4.32 -10.91 -4.24
C VAL A 35 -3.85 -11.91 -3.20
N LEU A 36 -4.08 -11.58 -1.93
CA LEU A 36 -3.73 -12.43 -0.81
C LEU A 36 -4.95 -13.23 -0.37
N PRO A 37 -4.77 -14.50 0.07
CA PRO A 37 -5.86 -15.32 0.54
C PRO A 37 -6.54 -14.72 1.78
N TYR A 38 -7.87 -14.86 1.86
CA TYR A 38 -8.69 -14.46 3.01
C TYR A 38 -9.22 -15.70 3.74
N PRO A 39 -9.31 -15.74 5.09
CA PRO A 39 -8.81 -14.77 6.08
C PRO A 39 -7.38 -15.14 6.54
N THR A 40 -6.36 -14.34 6.20
CA THR A 40 -4.97 -14.62 6.63
C THR A 40 -4.25 -13.39 7.16
N ARG A 41 -3.23 -13.61 8.01
CA ARG A 41 -2.36 -12.53 8.49
C ARG A 41 -1.57 -11.86 7.35
N ALA A 42 -1.35 -12.57 6.24
CA ALA A 42 -0.69 -12.01 5.05
C ALA A 42 -1.44 -10.78 4.49
N GLU A 43 -2.77 -10.72 4.61
CA GLU A 43 -3.56 -9.56 4.22
C GLU A 43 -3.08 -8.24 4.83
N LEU A 44 -2.47 -8.30 6.02
CA LEU A 44 -1.91 -7.14 6.70
C LEU A 44 -0.87 -6.44 5.81
N SER A 45 -0.07 -7.20 5.06
CA SER A 45 0.94 -6.66 4.14
C SER A 45 0.31 -5.89 2.97
N LYS A 46 -0.84 -6.35 2.45
CA LYS A 46 -1.62 -5.62 1.44
C LYS A 46 -2.23 -4.35 2.01
N ARG A 47 -2.80 -4.41 3.22
CA ARG A 47 -3.34 -3.22 3.90
C ARG A 47 -2.25 -2.19 4.20
N ALA A 48 -1.08 -2.62 4.65
CA ALA A 48 0.07 -1.76 4.89
C ALA A 48 0.58 -1.11 3.59
N ALA A 49 0.66 -1.87 2.49
CA ALA A 49 1.01 -1.32 1.18
C ALA A 49 -0.04 -0.32 0.66
N GLY A 50 -1.33 -0.57 0.91
CA GLY A 50 -2.42 0.37 0.59
C GLY A 50 -2.34 1.67 1.40
N ALA A 51 -2.09 1.57 2.71
CA ALA A 51 -1.93 2.74 3.59
C ALA A 51 -0.77 3.65 3.18
N TYR A 52 0.28 3.11 2.54
CA TYR A 52 1.37 3.90 1.97
C TYR A 52 0.91 4.83 0.83
N PHE A 53 -0.13 4.45 0.07
CA PHE A 53 -0.68 5.28 -1.02
C PHE A 53 -1.71 6.30 -0.54
N SER A 54 -2.38 6.06 0.59
CA SER A 54 -3.40 6.96 1.15
C SER A 54 -2.91 8.42 1.32
N PRO A 55 -1.74 8.72 1.93
CA PRO A 55 -1.29 10.11 2.07
C PRO A 55 -0.81 10.73 0.75
N ARG A 56 -0.33 9.93 -0.20
CA ARG A 56 0.14 10.42 -1.51
C ARG A 56 -1.00 10.77 -2.46
N LEU A 57 -2.11 10.03 -2.39
CA LEU A 57 -3.33 10.33 -3.16
C LEU A 57 -4.12 11.51 -2.57
N PHE A 58 -4.30 11.54 -1.23
CA PHE A 58 -5.21 12.50 -0.59
C PHE A 58 -4.50 13.70 0.06
N GLY A 59 -3.17 13.72 0.12
CA GLY A 59 -2.37 14.83 0.66
C GLY A 59 -2.00 15.89 -0.39
N ASN A 60 -2.17 15.62 -1.69
CA ASN A 60 -1.74 16.54 -2.73
C ASN A 60 -2.79 17.66 -2.97
N LEU A 61 -2.43 18.90 -2.63
CA LEU A 61 -3.26 20.11 -2.80
C LEU A 61 -3.77 20.29 -4.23
N TRP A 62 -2.98 19.87 -5.23
CA TRP A 62 -3.35 19.93 -6.63
C TRP A 62 -4.47 18.95 -6.98
N VAL A 63 -4.43 17.72 -6.45
CA VAL A 63 -5.49 16.71 -6.65
C VAL A 63 -6.78 17.19 -6.00
N LYS A 64 -6.72 17.77 -4.80
CA LYS A 64 -7.88 18.38 -4.15
C LYS A 64 -8.46 19.56 -4.95
N ARG A 65 -7.62 20.41 -5.53
CA ARG A 65 -8.05 21.52 -6.39
C ARG A 65 -8.73 21.04 -7.67
N VAL A 66 -8.17 20.02 -8.33
CA VAL A 66 -8.76 19.42 -9.54
C VAL A 66 -10.08 18.74 -9.21
N VAL A 67 -10.15 17.92 -8.16
CA VAL A 67 -11.41 17.29 -7.72
C VAL A 67 -12.46 18.34 -7.39
N ARG A 68 -12.09 19.42 -6.69
CA ARG A 68 -13.01 20.53 -6.36
C ARG A 68 -13.47 21.29 -7.61
N ALA A 69 -12.59 21.47 -8.60
CA ALA A 69 -12.98 22.09 -9.87
C ALA A 69 -13.97 21.18 -10.62
N VAL A 70 -13.68 19.88 -10.71
CA VAL A 70 -14.57 18.90 -11.37
C VAL A 70 -15.93 18.81 -10.66
N GLN A 71 -15.96 18.71 -9.32
CA GLN A 71 -17.20 18.75 -8.52
C GLN A 71 -17.97 20.06 -8.64
N ARG A 72 -17.34 21.13 -9.13
CA ARG A 72 -17.99 22.42 -9.35
C ARG A 72 -18.54 22.56 -10.79
N PHE A 73 -18.00 21.80 -11.74
CA PHE A 73 -18.41 21.84 -13.14
C PHE A 73 -19.31 20.67 -13.55
N VAL A 74 -19.35 19.59 -12.78
CA VAL A 74 -20.24 18.45 -12.98
C VAL A 74 -21.12 18.33 -11.73
N PRO A 75 -22.47 18.36 -11.85
CA PRO A 75 -23.38 18.25 -10.71
C PRO A 75 -23.25 16.90 -9.98
#